data_AF-A0A4U5VVH5-F1
#
_entry.id   AF-A0A4U5VVH5-F1
#
_cell.length_a   1.000
_cell.length_b   1.000
_cell.length_c   1.000
_cell.angle_alpha   90.00
_cell.angle_beta   90.00
_cell.angle_gamma   90.00
#
_symmetry.space_group_name_H-M   'P 1'
#
loop_
_entity.id
_entity.type
_entity.pdbx_description
1 polymer ?
#
loop_
_entity_poly.entity_id
_entity_poly.type
_entity_poly.pdbx_seq_one_letter_code
_entity_poly.pdbx_strand_id
1 'polypeptide(L)'
;MKERFCLMDAGLWINAPYLAFLGDNRDIDLMIAPDYGARNMFETLTLARDYAADVKKPFPEIDDKILKERDWPKDCYVFEGKEKEPTIVYMPLFNRRNCKDAEEVKAKMDQFSTFQFPYNKEKIESLLETVNANVKNNKGTLLKEINKVGHRREKK
;
A
#
# COMPACT_ATOMS: atom_id res chain seq x y z
N MET A 1 -13.79 -39.68 -6.88
CA MET A 1 -14.01 -38.34 -7.46
C MET A 1 -12.68 -37.59 -7.35
N LYS A 2 -12.11 -37.02 -8.42
CA LYS A 2 -10.84 -36.26 -8.31
C LYS A 2 -11.13 -34.91 -7.64
N GLU A 3 -10.37 -34.58 -6.60
CA GLU A 3 -10.37 -33.23 -6.02
C GLU A 3 -9.99 -32.21 -7.11
N ARG A 4 -10.72 -31.10 -7.14
CA ARG A 4 -10.50 -29.99 -8.06
C ARG A 4 -10.37 -28.72 -7.24
N PHE A 5 -9.28 -28.00 -7.45
CA PHE A 5 -9.05 -26.69 -6.85
C PHE A 5 -9.31 -25.61 -7.90
N CYS A 6 -9.98 -24.53 -7.49
CA CYS A 6 -10.16 -23.33 -8.31
C CYS A 6 -9.21 -22.26 -7.78
N LEU A 7 -8.24 -21.86 -8.61
CA LEU A 7 -7.33 -20.76 -8.31
C LEU A 7 -7.92 -19.49 -8.91
N MET A 8 -8.04 -18.45 -8.09
CA MET A 8 -8.57 -17.14 -8.48
C MET A 8 -7.57 -16.05 -8.16
N ASP A 9 -7.66 -14.94 -8.89
CA ASP A 9 -6.84 -13.76 -8.64
C ASP A 9 -7.17 -13.16 -7.27
N ALA A 10 -6.14 -12.92 -6.45
CA ALA A 10 -6.28 -12.32 -5.13
C ALA A 10 -6.80 -10.87 -5.17
N GLY A 11 -6.61 -10.17 -6.29
CA GLY A 11 -7.17 -8.83 -6.54
C GLY A 11 -8.70 -8.78 -6.52
N LEU A 12 -9.37 -9.93 -6.65
CA LEU A 12 -10.81 -10.04 -6.45
C LEU A 12 -11.22 -9.88 -4.97
N TRP A 13 -10.30 -10.10 -4.03
CA TRP A 13 -10.56 -10.03 -2.59
C TRP A 13 -9.76 -8.92 -1.91
N ILE A 14 -8.47 -9.16 -1.60
CA ILE A 14 -7.54 -8.19 -1.01
C ILE A 14 -6.44 -7.94 -2.04
N ASN A 15 -6.46 -6.76 -2.67
CA ASN A 15 -5.55 -6.38 -3.75
C ASN A 15 -4.13 -6.02 -3.27
N ALA A 16 -3.63 -6.74 -2.28
CA ALA A 16 -2.25 -6.70 -1.84
C ALA A 16 -1.92 -8.00 -1.11
N PRO A 17 -0.67 -8.50 -1.20
CA PRO A 17 -0.28 -9.79 -0.65
C PRO A 17 -0.07 -9.76 0.88
N TYR A 18 -0.87 -8.99 1.64
CA TYR A 18 -0.84 -8.94 3.10
C TYR A 18 -0.91 -10.33 3.74
N LEU A 19 -1.69 -11.24 3.15
CA LEU A 19 -1.84 -12.62 3.61
C LEU A 19 -0.51 -13.37 3.74
N ALA A 20 0.44 -13.12 2.84
CA ALA A 20 1.76 -13.75 2.89
C ALA A 20 2.65 -13.22 4.03
N PHE A 21 2.27 -12.08 4.61
CA PHE A 21 3.05 -11.34 5.59
C PHE A 21 2.46 -11.39 7.01
N LEU A 22 1.19 -11.76 7.16
CA LEU A 22 0.52 -11.90 8.46
C LEU A 22 0.80 -13.25 9.16
N GLY A 23 1.65 -14.11 8.59
CA GLY A 23 1.94 -15.43 9.15
C GLY A 23 3.12 -15.44 10.13
N ASP A 24 3.09 -16.34 11.13
CA ASP A 24 4.16 -16.47 12.15
C ASP A 24 5.51 -16.96 11.59
N ASN A 25 5.50 -17.47 10.36
CA ASN A 25 6.69 -18.00 9.69
C ASN A 25 7.59 -16.90 9.11
N ARG A 26 7.14 -15.63 9.11
CA ARG A 26 7.93 -14.49 8.64
C ARG A 26 7.92 -13.39 9.69
N ASP A 27 9.09 -13.13 10.28
CA ASP A 27 9.29 -12.07 11.28
C ASP A 27 9.54 -10.72 10.58
N ILE A 28 8.45 -10.11 10.11
CA ILE A 28 8.48 -8.86 9.32
C ILE A 28 8.37 -7.68 10.26
N ASP A 29 9.41 -6.85 10.27
CA ASP A 29 9.41 -5.61 11.05
C ASP A 29 8.86 -4.39 10.28
N LEU A 30 9.04 -4.37 8.95
CA LEU A 30 8.68 -3.25 8.08
C LEU A 30 8.11 -3.75 6.75
N MET A 31 7.00 -3.16 6.33
CA MET A 31 6.40 -3.36 5.02
C MET A 31 6.34 -2.03 4.27
N ILE A 32 6.92 -1.98 3.07
CA ILE A 32 6.79 -0.84 2.17
C ILE A 32 5.73 -1.20 1.12
N ALA A 33 4.64 -0.46 1.10
CA ALA A 33 3.46 -0.72 0.27
C ALA A 33 3.16 0.45 -0.67
N PRO A 34 3.76 0.45 -1.87
CA PRO A 34 3.24 1.23 -2.99
C PRO A 34 1.82 0.74 -3.33
N ASP A 35 0.86 1.65 -3.37
CA ASP A 35 -0.53 1.34 -3.69
C ASP A 35 -0.85 1.67 -5.16
N TYR A 36 -1.22 0.62 -5.89
CA TYR A 36 -1.66 0.67 -7.29
C TYR A 36 -3.10 0.19 -7.44
N GLY A 37 -3.84 0.11 -6.33
CA GLY A 37 -5.23 -0.34 -6.35
C GLY A 37 -6.12 0.61 -7.15
N ALA A 38 -6.94 0.05 -8.03
CA ALA A 38 -8.00 0.78 -8.73
C ALA A 38 -9.25 1.01 -7.85
N ARG A 39 -9.22 0.52 -6.60
CA ARG A 39 -10.29 0.68 -5.61
C ARG A 39 -10.14 2.00 -4.85
N ASN A 40 -11.05 2.25 -3.91
CA ASN A 40 -10.95 3.44 -3.08
C ASN A 40 -9.66 3.43 -2.27
N MET A 41 -9.12 4.61 -2.03
CA MET A 41 -7.89 4.74 -1.27
C MET A 41 -8.02 4.20 0.15
N PHE A 42 -6.98 3.51 0.61
CA PHE A 42 -6.95 2.76 1.87
C PHE A 42 -7.91 1.58 1.95
N GLU A 43 -8.73 1.27 0.94
CA GLU A 43 -9.67 0.15 1.01
C GLU A 43 -8.93 -1.18 1.19
N THR A 44 -7.89 -1.43 0.38
CA THR A 44 -7.03 -2.61 0.50
C THR A 44 -6.36 -2.69 1.88
N LEU A 45 -5.93 -1.54 2.42
CA LEU A 45 -5.30 -1.46 3.73
C LEU A 45 -6.30 -1.77 4.85
N THR A 46 -7.52 -1.23 4.79
CA THR A 46 -8.58 -1.50 5.77
C THR A 46 -9.06 -2.95 5.71
N LEU A 47 -9.21 -3.53 4.52
CA LEU A 47 -9.53 -4.95 4.36
C LEU A 47 -8.44 -5.86 4.95
N ALA A 48 -7.17 -5.49 4.78
CA ALA A 48 -6.06 -6.21 5.38
C ALA A 48 -6.05 -6.12 6.91
N ARG A 49 -6.35 -4.94 7.48
CA ARG A 49 -6.53 -4.75 8.92
C ARG A 49 -7.65 -5.65 9.45
N ASP A 50 -8.81 -5.62 8.82
CA ASP A 50 -10.01 -6.35 9.27
C ASP A 50 -9.75 -7.87 9.19
N TYR A 51 -9.15 -8.34 8.09
CA TYR A 51 -8.74 -9.73 7.97
C TYR A 51 -7.72 -10.13 9.05
N ALA A 52 -6.71 -9.30 9.33
CA ALA A 52 -5.73 -9.59 10.37
C ALA A 52 -6.40 -9.73 11.75
N ALA A 53 -7.40 -8.90 12.05
CA ALA A 53 -8.20 -9.03 13.27
C ALA A 53 -8.96 -10.36 13.33
N ASP A 54 -9.62 -10.75 12.22
CA ASP A 54 -10.37 -12.01 12.12
C ASP A 54 -9.49 -13.24 12.38
N VAL A 55 -8.27 -13.25 11.84
CA VAL A 55 -7.30 -14.33 12.04
C VAL A 55 -6.39 -14.12 13.27
N LYS A 56 -6.68 -13.12 14.10
CA LYS A 56 -5.96 -12.79 15.34
C LYS A 56 -4.45 -12.58 15.12
N LYS A 57 -4.10 -11.89 14.04
CA LYS A 57 -2.75 -11.51 13.67
C LYS A 57 -2.47 -10.04 14.00
N PRO A 58 -1.25 -9.71 14.45
CA PRO A 58 -0.89 -8.35 14.80
C PRO A 58 -0.87 -7.47 13.54
N PHE A 59 -1.54 -6.32 13.61
CA PHE A 59 -1.61 -5.34 12.54
C PHE A 59 -1.57 -3.93 13.14
N PRO A 60 -0.81 -2.98 12.57
CA PRO A 60 -0.67 -1.65 13.15
C PRO A 60 -1.99 -0.90 13.18
N GLU A 61 -2.16 -0.05 14.18
CA GLU A 61 -3.35 0.78 14.31
C GLU A 61 -3.48 1.77 13.15
N ILE A 62 -4.68 1.86 12.58
CA ILE A 62 -5.00 2.81 11.51
C ILE A 62 -5.97 3.85 12.08
N ASP A 63 -5.55 5.11 12.17
CA ASP A 63 -6.44 6.22 12.57
C ASP A 63 -7.46 6.50 11.46
N ASP A 64 -8.74 6.37 11.76
CA ASP A 64 -9.84 6.63 10.81
C ASP A 64 -9.83 8.07 10.24
N LYS A 65 -9.13 9.01 10.88
CA LYS A 65 -8.94 10.36 10.34
C LYS A 65 -8.25 10.36 8.97
N ILE A 66 -7.39 9.39 8.68
CA ILE A 66 -6.74 9.32 7.36
C ILE A 66 -7.76 9.07 6.25
N LEU A 67 -8.90 8.46 6.56
CA LEU A 67 -9.93 8.14 5.57
C LEU A 67 -10.57 9.42 5.01
N LYS A 68 -10.42 10.55 5.71
CA LYS A 68 -10.83 11.88 5.22
C LYS A 68 -9.89 12.41 4.14
N GLU A 69 -8.72 11.83 3.96
CA GLU A 69 -7.72 12.24 2.95
C GLU A 69 -7.79 11.37 1.68
N ARG A 70 -8.78 10.46 1.57
CA ARG A 70 -8.90 9.49 0.46
C ARG A 70 -8.92 10.11 -0.93
N ASP A 71 -9.63 11.23 -1.10
CA ASP A 71 -9.79 11.84 -2.43
C ASP A 71 -8.55 12.61 -2.87
N TRP A 72 -7.71 13.06 -1.93
CA TRP A 72 -6.47 13.77 -2.20
C TRP A 72 -5.45 13.47 -1.13
N PRO A 73 -4.71 12.35 -1.24
CA PRO A 73 -3.84 11.88 -0.17
C PRO A 73 -2.47 12.54 -0.16
N LYS A 74 -1.76 12.31 0.94
CA LYS A 74 -0.32 12.52 1.03
C LYS A 74 0.42 11.49 0.17
N ASP A 75 1.67 11.83 -0.13
CA ASP A 75 2.61 10.98 -0.84
C ASP A 75 3.08 9.76 -0.03
N CYS A 76 2.96 9.81 1.29
CA CYS A 76 3.36 8.73 2.19
C CYS A 76 2.64 8.77 3.54
N TYR A 77 2.31 7.59 4.05
CA TYR A 77 1.76 7.35 5.37
C TYR A 77 2.59 6.30 6.10
N VAL A 78 2.82 6.50 7.41
CA VAL A 78 3.52 5.53 8.25
C VAL A 78 2.56 5.07 9.35
N PHE A 79 2.24 3.78 9.34
CA PHE A 79 1.50 3.10 10.39
C PHE A 79 2.49 2.34 11.25
N GLU A 80 2.83 2.90 12.40
CA GLU A 80 3.85 2.35 13.27
C GLU A 80 3.35 1.09 13.99
N GLY A 81 4.13 0.00 13.87
CA GLY A 81 3.93 -1.19 14.68
C GLY A 81 4.58 -1.03 16.05
N LYS A 82 3.85 -1.36 17.13
CA LYS A 82 4.29 -1.11 18.50
C LYS A 82 5.07 -2.30 19.07
N GLU A 83 4.56 -3.51 18.89
CA GLU A 83 5.17 -4.73 19.43
C GLU A 83 5.47 -5.75 18.33
N LYS A 84 4.48 -6.62 18.04
CA LYS A 84 4.57 -7.69 17.05
C LYS A 84 4.06 -7.25 15.69
N GLU A 85 3.44 -6.08 15.60
CA GLU A 85 2.95 -5.55 14.33
C GLU A 85 4.13 -5.09 13.47
N PRO A 86 4.07 -5.33 12.14
CA PRO A 86 4.97 -4.67 11.22
C PRO A 86 4.64 -3.17 11.16
N THR A 87 5.66 -2.33 11.03
CA THR A 87 5.44 -0.94 10.59
C THR A 87 5.09 -0.96 9.10
N ILE A 88 4.07 -0.22 8.67
CA ILE A 88 3.67 -0.13 7.27
C ILE A 88 3.94 1.28 6.75
N VAL A 89 4.75 1.39 5.70
CA VAL A 89 4.93 2.61 4.92
C VAL A 89 4.06 2.50 3.66
N TYR A 90 2.94 3.21 3.65
CA TYR A 90 1.96 3.17 2.56
C TYR A 90 2.12 4.37 1.63
N MET A 91 2.22 4.13 0.33
CA MET A 91 2.59 5.14 -0.66
C MET A 91 1.58 5.15 -1.83
N PRO A 92 0.61 6.07 -1.82
CA PRO A 92 -0.34 6.20 -2.93
C PRO A 92 0.34 6.61 -4.24
N LEU A 93 -0.05 5.99 -5.35
CA LEU A 93 0.46 6.31 -6.68
C LEU A 93 0.19 7.78 -7.06
N PHE A 94 -1.05 8.23 -6.99
CA PHE A 94 -1.44 9.62 -7.23
C PHE A 94 -1.73 10.32 -5.91
N ASN A 95 -1.13 11.49 -5.70
CA ASN A 95 -1.11 12.16 -4.41
C ASN A 95 -0.82 13.67 -4.54
N ARG A 96 -0.87 14.39 -3.42
CA ARG A 96 -0.63 15.84 -3.29
C ARG A 96 0.67 16.36 -3.90
N ARG A 97 1.69 15.52 -4.12
CA ARG A 97 2.95 15.96 -4.75
C ARG A 97 2.89 15.95 -6.27
N ASN A 98 2.06 15.08 -6.83
CA ASN A 98 1.97 14.88 -8.28
C ASN A 98 0.58 15.22 -8.86
N CYS A 99 -0.37 15.62 -8.03
CA CYS A 99 -1.71 16.10 -8.39
C CYS A 99 -2.07 17.35 -7.59
N LYS A 100 -2.64 18.35 -8.26
CA LYS A 100 -3.00 19.66 -7.68
C LYS A 100 -4.18 19.60 -6.72
N ASP A 101 -5.13 18.71 -6.98
CA ASP A 101 -6.37 18.56 -6.22
C ASP A 101 -6.96 17.14 -6.38
N ALA A 102 -8.12 16.91 -5.76
CA ALA A 102 -8.85 15.64 -5.82
C ALA A 102 -9.36 15.31 -7.23
N GLU A 103 -9.73 16.32 -8.02
CA GLU A 103 -10.22 16.10 -9.39
C GLU A 103 -9.10 15.60 -10.30
N GLU A 104 -7.88 16.13 -10.15
CA GLU A 104 -6.70 15.62 -10.88
C GLU A 104 -6.34 14.19 -10.45
N VAL A 105 -6.45 13.86 -9.16
CA VAL A 105 -6.24 12.47 -8.69
C VAL A 105 -7.23 11.53 -9.38
N LYS A 106 -8.52 11.88 -9.37
CA LYS A 106 -9.57 11.09 -10.01
C LYS A 106 -9.34 10.95 -11.52
N ALA A 107 -9.03 12.05 -12.21
CA ALA A 107 -8.75 12.03 -13.64
C ALA A 107 -7.56 11.12 -14.00
N LYS A 108 -6.50 11.10 -13.18
CA LYS A 108 -5.36 10.19 -13.38
C LYS A 108 -5.73 8.74 -13.08
N MET A 109 -6.51 8.49 -12.03
CA MET A 109 -7.03 7.15 -11.74
C MET A 109 -7.84 6.61 -12.92
N ASP A 110 -8.68 7.44 -13.55
CA ASP A 110 -9.44 7.07 -14.74
C ASP A 110 -8.52 6.84 -15.95
N GLN A 111 -7.53 7.72 -16.17
CA GLN A 111 -6.57 7.61 -17.27
C GLN A 111 -5.71 6.33 -17.21
N PHE A 112 -5.36 5.90 -16.00
CA PHE A 112 -4.53 4.73 -15.69
C PHE A 112 -5.33 3.56 -15.12
N SER A 113 -6.64 3.52 -15.41
CA SER A 113 -7.55 2.45 -14.98
C SER A 113 -7.08 1.06 -15.44
N THR A 114 -7.39 0.01 -14.65
CA THR A 114 -7.04 -1.38 -14.94
C THR A 114 -7.64 -1.89 -16.25
N PHE A 115 -8.87 -1.47 -16.58
CA PHE A 115 -9.58 -1.93 -17.78
C PHE A 115 -9.42 -0.93 -18.92
N GLN A 116 -8.30 -1.01 -19.64
CA GLN A 116 -8.05 -0.16 -20.80
C GLN A 116 -7.20 -0.86 -21.86
N PHE A 117 -7.05 -0.21 -23.01
CA PHE A 117 -6.12 -0.64 -24.06
C PHE A 117 -4.65 -0.53 -23.62
N PRO A 118 -3.73 -1.25 -24.27
CA PRO A 118 -2.31 -1.19 -23.95
C PRO A 118 -1.77 0.24 -23.89
N TYR A 119 -0.86 0.49 -22.95
CA TYR A 119 -0.27 1.81 -22.80
C TYR A 119 0.63 2.12 -24.01
N ASN A 120 0.54 3.36 -24.49
CA ASN A 120 1.53 3.89 -25.39
C ASN A 120 2.79 4.29 -24.60
N LYS A 121 3.84 4.67 -25.33
CA LYS A 121 5.14 5.03 -24.73
C LYS A 121 5.01 6.20 -23.75
N GLU A 122 4.24 7.25 -24.09
CA GLU A 122 4.08 8.41 -23.20
C GLU A 122 3.41 8.04 -21.87
N LYS A 123 2.37 7.18 -21.89
CA LYS A 123 1.72 6.69 -20.66
C LYS A 123 2.69 5.89 -19.80
N ILE A 124 3.50 5.02 -20.41
CA ILE A 124 4.51 4.22 -19.69
C ILE A 124 5.53 5.15 -19.04
N GLU A 125 6.11 6.09 -19.80
CA GLU A 125 7.11 7.02 -19.29
C GLU A 125 6.54 7.90 -18.17
N SER A 126 5.34 8.45 -18.35
CA SER A 126 4.66 9.27 -17.35
C SER A 126 4.42 8.51 -16.04
N LEU A 127 3.98 7.24 -16.12
CA LEU A 127 3.74 6.43 -14.93
C LEU A 127 5.06 6.05 -14.23
N LEU A 128 6.10 5.70 -15.00
CA LEU A 128 7.43 5.40 -14.47
C LEU A 128 8.05 6.61 -13.77
N GLU A 129 7.96 7.80 -14.37
CA GLU A 129 8.41 9.04 -13.76
C GLU A 129 7.68 9.33 -12.44
N THR A 130 6.36 9.12 -12.43
CA THR A 130 5.52 9.32 -11.23
C THR A 130 5.94 8.38 -10.10
N VAL A 131 6.09 7.09 -10.38
CA VAL A 131 6.53 6.09 -9.38
C VAL A 131 7.94 6.41 -8.88
N ASN A 132 8.87 6.73 -9.78
CA ASN A 132 10.23 7.11 -9.42
C ASN A 132 10.27 8.36 -8.53
N ALA A 133 9.47 9.37 -8.85
CA ALA A 133 9.35 10.59 -8.05
C ALA A 133 8.79 10.28 -6.67
N ASN A 134 7.74 9.47 -6.56
CA ASN A 134 7.15 9.08 -5.28
C ASN A 134 8.19 8.42 -4.35
N VAL A 135 9.01 7.50 -4.88
CA VAL A 135 10.09 6.87 -4.08
C VAL A 135 11.17 7.88 -3.70
N LYS A 136 11.61 8.72 -4.63
CA LYS A 136 12.64 9.75 -4.37
C LYS A 136 12.20 10.76 -3.32
N ASN A 137 10.98 11.27 -3.44
CA ASN A 137 10.39 12.25 -2.52
C ASN A 137 10.29 11.70 -1.09
N ASN A 138 10.02 10.40 -0.96
CA ASN A 138 9.85 9.73 0.33
C ASN A 138 11.10 9.00 0.83
N LYS A 139 12.25 9.16 0.16
CA LYS A 139 13.52 8.51 0.56
C LYS A 139 13.88 8.75 2.02
N GLY A 140 13.68 9.97 2.52
CA GLY A 140 13.96 10.32 3.92
C GLY A 140 13.13 9.49 4.90
N THR A 141 11.82 9.39 4.67
CA THR A 141 10.90 8.57 5.48
C THR A 141 11.25 7.09 5.38
N LEU A 142 11.52 6.58 4.18
CA LEU A 142 11.89 5.17 3.98
C LEU A 142 13.16 4.81 4.78
N LEU A 143 14.22 5.61 4.65
CA LEU A 143 15.46 5.40 5.41
C LEU A 143 15.25 5.53 6.92
N LYS A 144 14.44 6.48 7.37
CA LYS A 144 14.10 6.65 8.78
C LYS A 144 13.43 5.41 9.35
N GLU A 145 12.40 4.89 8.68
CA GLU A 145 11.67 3.72 9.16
C GLU A 145 12.50 2.44 9.06
N ILE A 146 13.32 2.26 8.01
CA ILE A 146 14.29 1.16 7.89
C ILE A 146 15.27 1.18 9.07
N ASN A 147 15.87 2.33 9.36
CA ASN A 147 16.80 2.46 10.47
C ASN A 147 16.11 2.19 11.81
N LYS A 148 14.91 2.73 12.02
CA LYS A 148 14.13 2.53 13.24
C LYS A 148 13.84 1.06 13.51
N VAL A 149 13.44 0.30 12.49
CA VAL A 149 13.20 -1.14 12.66
C VAL A 149 14.48 -1.94 12.87
N GLY A 150 15.60 -1.54 12.23
CA GLY A 150 16.91 -2.14 12.47
C GLY A 150 17.32 -2.02 13.94
N HIS A 151 17.22 -0.80 14.50
CA HIS A 151 17.52 -0.56 15.92
C HIS A 151 16.56 -1.28 16.86
N ARG A 152 15.29 -1.44 16.49
CA ARG A 152 14.31 -2.22 17.27
C ARG A 152 14.71 -3.70 17.32
N ARG A 153 15.21 -4.24 16.22
CA ARG A 153 15.63 -5.64 16.10
C ARG A 153 16.92 -5.94 16.87
N GLU A 154 17.87 -5.00 16.89
CA GLU A 154 19.09 -5.11 17.71
C GLU A 154 18.82 -5.16 19.22
N LYS A 155 17.67 -4.63 19.66
CA LYS A 155 17.26 -4.60 21.07
C LYS A 155 16.37 -5.79 21.49
N LYS A 156 15.92 -6.61 20.55
CA LYS A 156 15.16 -7.85 20.80
C LYS A 156 16.14 -8.98 21.11
#